data_AF-A0A853FAA1-F1
#
_entry.id   AF-A0A853FAA1-F1
#
_cell.length_a   1.000
_cell.length_b   1.000
_cell.length_c   1.000
_cell.angle_alpha   90.00
_cell.angle_beta   90.00
_cell.angle_gamma   90.00
#
_symmetry.space_group_name_H-M   'P 1'
#
loop_
_entity.id
_entity.type
_entity.pdbx_description
1 polymer ?
#
loop_
_entity_poly.entity_id
_entity_poly.type
_entity_poly.pdbx_seq_one_letter_code
_entity_poly.pdbx_strand_id
1 'polypeptide(L)'
;MKSLATAAMIALSFSAAGFAQAADTTPVTRAQVIAELQQAQAQGLVTIGEEAYPADALPTSTKSRTEVLNELAAAQVAGRVSVGEAAQYPVVRIDQGAEKSRAEVLQELHAYAASGNHHIPA
;
A
#
# COMPACT_ATOMS: atom_id res chain seq x y z
N MET A 1 -5.82 1.99 65.10
CA MET A 1 -7.22 1.97 64.62
C MET A 1 -7.20 2.64 63.25
N LYS A 2 -7.11 1.91 62.13
CA LYS A 2 -8.21 1.31 61.34
C LYS A 2 -9.26 2.35 60.91
N SER A 3 -9.08 2.90 59.71
CA SER A 3 -10.20 3.27 58.82
C SER A 3 -9.67 3.54 57.41
N LEU A 4 -9.87 2.54 56.55
CA LEU A 4 -9.95 2.65 55.10
C LEU A 4 -11.25 3.35 54.72
N ALA A 5 -11.23 4.23 53.72
CA ALA A 5 -12.43 4.65 52.98
C ALA A 5 -12.07 5.06 51.53
N THR A 6 -12.01 4.05 50.67
CA THR A 6 -12.68 3.91 49.37
C THR A 6 -13.38 5.12 48.71
N ALA A 7 -13.03 5.30 47.43
CA ALA A 7 -13.83 5.72 46.26
C ALA A 7 -14.15 7.20 45.98
N ALA A 8 -13.63 7.68 44.83
CA ALA A 8 -14.46 8.21 43.74
C ALA A 8 -13.70 8.08 42.41
N MET A 9 -14.16 7.17 41.55
CA MET A 9 -13.87 7.25 40.11
C MET A 9 -14.57 8.48 39.55
N ILE A 10 -13.83 9.40 38.95
CA ILE A 10 -14.37 10.33 37.96
C ILE A 10 -13.61 10.02 36.67
N ALA A 11 -14.22 9.15 35.87
CA ALA A 11 -13.93 9.05 34.45
C ALA A 11 -14.34 10.37 33.80
N LEU A 12 -13.37 11.21 33.47
CA LEU A 12 -13.60 12.31 32.55
C LEU A 12 -13.19 11.83 31.15
N SER A 13 -14.18 11.33 30.42
CA SER A 13 -14.12 11.04 29.00
C SER A 13 -13.86 12.36 28.26
N PHE A 14 -12.59 12.72 28.09
CA PHE A 14 -12.22 13.80 27.18
C PHE A 14 -12.11 13.20 25.78
N SER A 15 -13.19 13.32 25.02
CA SER A 15 -13.19 13.12 23.57
C SER A 15 -12.28 14.16 22.95
N ALA A 16 -10.97 13.89 22.89
CA ALA A 16 -10.06 14.65 22.07
C ALA A 16 -10.38 14.33 20.61
N ALA A 17 -11.21 15.19 20.02
CA ALA A 17 -11.29 15.37 18.58
C ALA A 17 -9.88 15.34 18.00
N GLY A 18 -9.71 14.66 16.87
CA GLY A 18 -8.47 14.61 16.13
C GLY A 18 -8.01 16.01 15.72
N PHE A 19 -7.30 16.67 16.62
CA PHE A 19 -6.37 17.71 16.25
C PHE A 19 -5.11 16.96 15.82
N ALA A 20 -4.89 16.91 14.50
CA ALA A 20 -3.54 16.79 14.00
C ALA A 20 -2.76 17.94 14.66
N GLN A 21 -2.00 17.62 15.71
CA GLN A 21 -1.01 18.53 16.26
C GLN A 21 -0.10 18.83 15.08
N ALA A 22 -0.21 20.03 14.52
CA ALA A 22 0.82 20.54 13.63
C ALA A 22 2.10 20.47 14.46
N ALA A 23 2.94 19.50 14.14
CA ALA A 23 4.19 19.30 14.84
C ALA A 23 4.90 20.65 14.90
N ASP A 24 5.28 21.08 16.11
CA ASP A 24 6.20 22.20 16.28
C ASP A 24 7.35 21.98 15.31
N THR A 25 7.39 22.76 14.23
CA THR A 25 8.43 22.64 13.20
C THR A 25 9.68 23.31 13.74
N THR A 26 10.24 22.72 14.81
CA THR A 26 11.63 22.94 15.14
C THR A 26 12.44 22.46 13.94
N PRO A 27 13.34 23.30 13.39
CA PRO A 27 14.11 22.91 12.23
C PRO A 27 15.01 21.73 12.61
N VAL A 28 14.69 20.54 12.10
CA VAL A 28 15.51 19.35 12.29
C VAL A 28 16.76 19.44 11.43
N THR A 29 17.90 19.13 12.02
CA THR A 29 19.17 19.04 11.29
C THR A 29 19.24 17.72 10.53
N ARG A 30 20.04 17.68 9.46
CA ARG A 30 20.29 16.43 8.70
C ARG A 30 20.83 15.31 9.61
N ALA A 31 21.62 15.65 10.62
CA ALA A 31 22.16 14.69 11.59
C ALA A 31 21.04 14.06 12.43
N GLN A 32 20.05 14.85 12.86
CA GLN A 32 18.90 14.36 13.63
C GLN A 32 18.03 13.41 12.79
N VAL A 33 17.74 13.78 11.54
CA VAL A 33 16.97 12.92 10.62
C VAL A 33 17.65 11.56 10.40
N ILE A 34 18.98 11.53 10.26
CA ILE A 34 19.73 10.28 10.11
C ILE A 34 19.64 9.43 11.38
N ALA A 35 19.75 10.04 12.56
CA ALA A 35 19.65 9.34 13.83
C ALA A 35 18.26 8.72 14.04
N GLU A 36 17.21 9.48 13.75
CA GLU A 36 15.81 9.02 13.83
C GLU A 36 15.55 7.89 12.83
N LEU A 37 16.04 8.00 11.61
CA LEU A 37 15.90 6.98 10.59
C LEU A 37 16.62 5.67 10.99
N GLN A 38 17.80 5.75 11.60
CA GLN A 38 18.51 4.56 12.10
C GLN A 38 17.75 3.90 13.26
N GLN A 39 17.21 4.71 14.17
CA GLN A 39 16.39 4.22 15.27
C GLN A 39 15.12 3.51 14.76
N ALA A 40 14.42 4.12 13.81
CA ALA A 40 13.20 3.55 13.23
C ALA A 40 13.47 2.24 12.47
N GLN A 41 14.60 2.14 11.77
CA GLN A 41 15.06 0.89 11.14
C GLN A 41 15.37 -0.19 12.19
N ALA A 42 16.09 0.14 13.27
CA ALA A 42 16.39 -0.80 14.34
C ALA A 42 15.13 -1.31 15.07
N GLN A 43 14.08 -0.50 15.11
CA GLN A 43 12.78 -0.85 15.65
C GLN A 43 11.87 -1.58 14.64
N GLY A 44 12.30 -1.75 13.39
CA GLY A 44 11.50 -2.37 12.33
C GLY A 44 10.27 -1.55 11.91
N LEU A 45 10.27 -0.23 12.16
CA LEU A 45 9.18 0.68 11.82
C LEU A 45 9.24 1.20 10.38
N VAL A 46 10.30 0.87 9.66
CA VAL A 46 10.54 1.29 8.27
C VAL A 46 10.58 0.04 7.40
N THR A 47 9.70 -0.02 6.42
CA THR A 47 9.76 -0.99 5.32
C THR A 47 10.89 -0.61 4.37
N ILE A 48 11.81 -1.52 4.11
CA ILE A 48 12.91 -1.33 3.15
C ILE A 48 12.61 -2.20 1.91
N GLY A 49 12.35 -1.56 0.77
CA GLY A 49 12.04 -2.24 -0.50
C GLY A 49 10.66 -1.87 -1.05
N GLU A 50 10.19 -2.65 -2.02
CA GLU A 50 8.86 -2.49 -2.63
C GLU A 50 7.79 -3.06 -1.68
N GLU A 51 6.89 -2.22 -1.19
CA GLU A 51 5.57 -2.71 -0.80
C GLU A 51 4.83 -2.98 -2.13
N ALA A 52 4.43 -4.23 -2.39
CA ALA A 52 3.76 -4.56 -3.65
C ALA A 52 2.54 -3.65 -3.82
N TYR A 53 2.50 -2.87 -4.90
CA TYR A 53 1.42 -1.91 -5.12
C TYR A 53 0.25 -2.56 -5.87
N PRO A 54 -1.00 -2.35 -5.42
CA PRO A 54 -1.37 -1.64 -4.19
C PRO A 54 -1.03 -2.45 -2.93
N ALA A 55 -0.53 -1.75 -1.91
CA ALA A 55 -0.32 -2.31 -0.58
C ALA A 55 -1.68 -2.55 0.06
N ASP A 56 -2.31 -3.66 -0.33
CA ASP A 56 -3.54 -4.11 0.30
C ASP A 56 -3.20 -4.50 1.73
N ALA A 57 -3.84 -3.83 2.69
CA ALA A 57 -3.86 -4.32 4.06
C ALA A 57 -4.39 -5.76 4.01
N LEU A 58 -3.52 -6.74 4.29
CA LEU A 58 -3.93 -8.14 4.30
C LEU A 58 -5.09 -8.28 5.29
N PRO A 59 -6.31 -8.64 4.84
CA PRO A 59 -7.39 -8.90 5.78
C PRO A 59 -6.99 -10.10 6.62
N THR A 60 -6.69 -9.89 7.90
CA THR A 60 -6.45 -10.99 8.84
C THR A 60 -7.78 -11.68 9.10
N SER A 61 -8.09 -12.71 8.31
CA SER A 61 -9.26 -13.55 8.53
C SER A 61 -9.10 -14.33 9.82
N THR A 62 -10.09 -14.27 10.70
CA THR A 62 -10.15 -15.11 11.92
C THR A 62 -10.75 -16.49 11.64
N LYS A 63 -11.08 -16.81 10.38
CA LYS A 63 -11.77 -18.06 10.01
C LYS A 63 -10.81 -19.24 9.98
N SER A 64 -11.26 -20.37 10.51
CA SER A 64 -10.61 -21.65 10.33
C SER A 64 -10.71 -22.13 8.87
N ARG A 65 -9.83 -23.05 8.50
CA ARG A 65 -9.84 -23.68 7.16
C ARG A 65 -11.19 -24.32 6.83
N THR A 66 -11.84 -24.96 7.80
CA THR A 66 -13.14 -25.61 7.62
C THR A 66 -14.23 -24.60 7.29
N GLU A 67 -14.25 -23.46 7.98
CA GLU A 67 -15.21 -22.38 7.72
C GLU A 67 -15.04 -21.80 6.31
N VAL A 68 -13.79 -21.57 5.88
CA VAL A 68 -13.49 -21.09 4.54
C VAL A 68 -13.97 -22.06 3.45
N LEU A 69 -13.79 -23.37 3.65
CA LEU A 69 -14.25 -24.38 2.68
C LEU A 69 -15.77 -24.46 2.59
N ASN A 70 -16.47 -24.35 3.72
CA ASN A 70 -17.92 -24.33 3.75
C ASN A 70 -18.49 -23.11 3.02
N GLU A 71 -17.89 -21.94 3.23
CA GLU A 71 -18.28 -20.71 2.53
C GLU A 71 -18.01 -20.77 1.03
N LEU A 72 -16.85 -21.30 0.64
CA LEU A 72 -16.52 -21.51 -0.77
C LEU A 72 -17.55 -22.43 -1.45
N ALA A 73 -17.89 -23.55 -0.82
CA ALA A 73 -18.90 -24.48 -1.35
C ALA A 73 -20.27 -23.80 -1.49
N ALA A 74 -20.71 -23.06 -0.47
CA ALA A 74 -21.97 -22.30 -0.52
C ALA A 74 -21.96 -21.22 -1.63
N ALA A 75 -20.83 -20.54 -1.82
CA ALA A 75 -20.67 -19.51 -2.84
C ALA A 75 -20.66 -20.10 -4.25
N GLN A 76 -20.06 -21.28 -4.44
CA GLN A 76 -20.08 -22.02 -5.71
C GLN A 76 -21.50 -22.46 -6.09
N VAL A 77 -22.25 -23.06 -5.15
CA VAL A 77 -23.65 -23.45 -5.38
C VAL A 77 -24.53 -22.25 -5.72
N ALA A 78 -24.27 -21.10 -5.08
CA ALA A 78 -24.99 -19.87 -5.34
C ALA A 78 -24.53 -19.11 -6.60
N GLY A 79 -23.56 -19.63 -7.35
CA GLY A 79 -23.02 -18.97 -8.56
C GLY A 79 -22.30 -17.66 -8.29
N ARG A 80 -21.82 -17.43 -7.05
CA ARG A 80 -21.12 -16.19 -6.64
C ARG A 80 -19.62 -16.22 -6.91
N VAL A 81 -19.10 -17.35 -7.38
CA VAL A 81 -17.67 -17.54 -7.67
C VAL A 81 -17.51 -17.80 -9.16
N SER A 82 -16.83 -16.90 -9.85
CA SER A 82 -16.36 -17.12 -11.22
C SER A 82 -15.00 -17.82 -11.19
N VAL A 83 -14.85 -18.91 -11.92
CA VAL A 83 -13.59 -19.66 -12.03
C VAL A 83 -13.09 -19.61 -13.47
N GLY A 84 -11.77 -19.46 -13.67
CA GLY A 84 -11.15 -19.48 -14.99
C GLY A 84 -11.45 -18.25 -15.83
N GLU A 85 -11.71 -18.44 -17.12
CA GLU A 85 -11.94 -17.37 -18.12
C GLU A 85 -13.24 -16.57 -17.87
N ALA A 86 -14.14 -17.11 -17.05
CA ALA A 86 -15.32 -16.39 -16.57
C ALA A 86 -15.00 -15.38 -15.46
N ALA A 87 -13.80 -15.43 -14.87
CA ALA A 87 -13.34 -14.39 -13.97
C ALA A 87 -13.02 -13.14 -14.81
N GLN A 88 -13.84 -12.11 -14.65
CA GLN A 88 -13.64 -10.82 -15.28
C GLN A 88 -12.30 -10.24 -14.80
N TYR A 89 -11.22 -10.47 -15.55
CA TYR A 89 -9.96 -9.80 -15.30
C TYR A 89 -10.19 -8.29 -15.45
N PRO A 90 -9.74 -7.46 -14.49
CA PRO A 90 -9.84 -6.02 -14.64
C PRO A 90 -9.04 -5.61 -15.89
N VAL A 91 -9.75 -5.12 -16.90
CA VAL A 91 -9.11 -4.48 -18.04
C VAL A 91 -8.62 -3.13 -17.54
N VAL A 92 -7.33 -3.03 -17.24
CA VAL A 92 -6.68 -1.74 -17.04
C VAL A 92 -6.75 -1.03 -18.39
N ARG A 93 -7.74 -0.14 -18.54
CA ARG A 93 -7.72 0.85 -19.62
C ARG A 93 -6.57 1.78 -19.29
N ILE A 94 -5.43 1.53 -19.91
CA ILE A 94 -4.37 2.52 -19.96
C ILE A 94 -4.93 3.62 -20.86
N ASP A 95 -5.51 4.66 -20.26
CA ASP A 95 -5.88 5.92 -20.95
C ASP A 95 -4.63 6.72 -21.39
N GLN A 96 -3.53 6.03 -21.62
CA GLN A 96 -2.42 6.53 -22.41
C GLN A 96 -2.64 5.91 -23.78
N GLY A 97 -3.36 6.63 -24.63
CA GLY A 97 -3.46 6.28 -26.05
C GLY A 97 -2.06 5.92 -26.53
N ALA A 98 -1.92 4.86 -27.31
CA ALA A 98 -0.67 4.59 -27.99
C ALA A 98 -0.33 5.85 -28.80
N GLU A 99 0.48 6.76 -28.24
CA GLU A 99 0.65 8.10 -28.79
C GLU A 99 1.34 8.05 -30.15
N LYS A 100 1.95 6.91 -30.46
CA LYS A 100 2.59 6.62 -31.75
C LYS A 100 2.01 5.35 -32.36
N SER A 101 1.57 5.47 -33.60
CA SER A 101 1.29 4.35 -34.48
C SER A 101 2.58 3.54 -34.75
N ARG A 102 2.42 2.27 -35.13
CA ARG A 102 3.53 1.42 -35.55
C ARG A 102 4.37 2.06 -36.67
N ALA A 103 3.72 2.80 -37.57
CA ALA A 103 4.40 3.49 -38.66
C ALA A 103 5.33 4.60 -38.15
N GLU A 104 4.88 5.40 -37.19
CA GLU A 104 5.69 6.46 -36.57
C GLU A 104 6.90 5.88 -35.81
N VAL A 105 6.71 4.77 -35.10
CA VAL A 105 7.81 4.07 -34.41
C VAL A 105 8.86 3.57 -35.41
N LEU A 106 8.43 3.03 -36.55
CA LEU A 106 9.35 2.57 -37.61
C LEU A 106 10.09 3.73 -38.27
N GLN A 107 9.43 4.87 -38.43
CA GLN A 107 10.06 6.07 -38.99
C GLN A 107 11.12 6.65 -38.04
N GLU A 108 10.83 6.68 -36.73
CA GLU A 108 11.80 7.08 -35.70
C GLU A 108 12.99 6.11 -35.66
N LEU A 109 12.75 4.80 -35.74
CA LEU A 109 13.82 3.80 -35.82
C LEU A 109 14.71 4.02 -37.04
N HIS A 110 14.12 4.28 -38.21
CA HIS A 110 14.89 4.55 -39.43
C HIS A 110 15.69 5.86 -39.33
N ALA A 111 15.10 6.92 -38.75
CA ALA A 111 15.78 8.18 -38.50
C ALA A 111 16.95 8.02 -37.51
N TYR A 112 16.74 7.26 -36.44
CA TYR A 112 17.79 6.91 -35.47
C TYR A 112 18.92 6.12 -36.13
N ALA A 113 18.59 5.11 -36.95
CA ALA A 113 19.56 4.33 -37.69
C ALA A 113 20.38 5.19 -38.66
N ALA A 114 19.73 6.13 -39.36
CA ALA A 114 20.38 7.03 -40.31
C ALA A 114 21.23 8.13 -39.63
N SER A 115 20.90 8.50 -38.40
CA SER A 115 21.63 9.53 -37.65
C SER A 115 23.06 9.11 -37.25
N GLY A 116 23.38 7.82 -37.30
CA GLY A 116 24.66 7.26 -36.84
C GLY A 116 24.90 7.37 -35.33
N ASN A 117 23.98 7.98 -34.58
CA ASN A 117 24.09 8.19 -33.15
C ASN A 117 23.50 6.99 -32.40
N HIS A 118 24.16 5.84 -32.49
CA HIS A 118 23.80 4.63 -31.77
C HIS A 118 24.26 4.72 -30.31
N HIS A 119 23.42 5.27 -29.43
CA HIS A 119 23.64 5.12 -28.00
C HIS A 119 23.26 3.70 -27.59
N ILE A 120 24.26 2.83 -27.47
CA ILE A 120 24.13 1.56 -26.73
C ILE A 120 24.61 1.87 -25.32
N PRO A 121 23.72 1.98 -24.31
CA PRO A 121 24.18 2.09 -22.94
C PRO A 121 24.95 0.81 -22.59
N ALA A 122 26.15 0.98 -22.05
CA ALA A 122 27.00 -0.11 -21.57
C ALA A 122 26.45 -0.76 -20.31
#